data_AF-V5I9U0-F1
#
_entry.id   AF-V5I9U0-F1
#
_cell.length_a   1.000
_cell.length_b   1.000
_cell.length_c   1.000
_cell.angle_alpha   90.00
_cell.angle_beta   90.00
_cell.angle_gamma   90.00
#
_symmetry.space_group_name_H-M   'P 1'
#
loop_
_entity.id
_entity.type
_entity.pdbx_description
1 polymer ?
#
loop_
_entity_poly.entity_id
_entity_poly.type
_entity_poly.pdbx_seq_one_letter_code
_entity_poly.pdbx_strand_id
1 'polypeptide(L)'
;PLPGILRWFEVVNRQTEEIPPVQFACETMRNVENELRQLITIHSLDSKRNLNPFTMRLQGIIDANVQGGISKYQQAFFTKEFAKLYPEHKVYAETLKELIINATRVIEEGLYLHGKLG
;
A
#
# COMPACT_ATOMS: atom_id res chain seq x y z
N PRO A 1 12.47 -27.36 -0.42
CA PRO A 1 11.94 -26.14 0.26
C PRO A 1 13.04 -25.46 1.08
N LEU A 2 13.04 -24.13 1.13
CA LEU A 2 13.90 -23.40 2.07
C LEU A 2 13.24 -23.39 3.46
N PRO A 3 13.99 -23.58 4.55
CA PRO A 3 15.44 -23.78 4.60
C PRO A 3 15.85 -25.26 4.36
N GLY A 4 17.02 -25.46 3.74
CA GLY A 4 17.63 -26.78 3.48
C GLY A 4 19.14 -26.77 3.74
N ILE A 5 19.84 -27.86 3.40
CA ILE A 5 21.29 -28.04 3.65
C ILE A 5 22.12 -26.93 2.96
N LEU A 6 21.71 -26.53 1.76
CA LEU A 6 22.33 -25.45 1.00
C LEU A 6 21.55 -24.15 1.17
N ARG A 7 22.27 -23.03 1.10
CA ARG A 7 21.69 -21.67 1.12
C ARG A 7 21.08 -21.24 -0.22
N TRP A 8 21.25 -22.05 -1.27
CA TRP A 8 20.76 -21.79 -2.61
C TRP A 8 20.42 -23.11 -3.30
N PHE A 9 19.45 -23.05 -4.22
CA PHE A 9 19.02 -24.17 -5.05
C PHE A 9 18.76 -23.63 -6.46
N GLU A 10 18.94 -24.48 -7.47
CA GLU A 10 18.64 -24.13 -8.86
C GLU A 10 17.13 -23.92 -9.08
N VAL A 11 16.78 -22.93 -9.89
CA VAL A 11 15.39 -22.68 -10.28
C VAL A 11 14.98 -23.70 -11.33
N VAL A 12 14.08 -24.61 -10.95
CA VAL A 12 13.63 -25.73 -11.82
C VAL A 12 12.58 -25.28 -12.85
N ASN A 13 11.82 -24.23 -12.55
CA ASN A 13 10.79 -23.71 -13.43
C ASN A 13 10.66 -22.19 -13.30
N ARG A 14 10.32 -21.52 -14.41
CA ARG A 14 10.11 -20.07 -14.47
C ARG A 14 8.86 -19.74 -15.28
N GLN A 15 7.98 -18.93 -14.72
CA GLN A 15 6.79 -18.38 -15.38
C GLN A 15 6.82 -16.84 -15.28
N THR A 16 6.24 -16.19 -16.29
CA THR A 16 6.09 -14.73 -16.35
C THR A 16 4.66 -14.42 -16.72
N GLU A 17 4.06 -13.43 -16.04
CA GLU A 17 2.72 -12.93 -16.33
C GLU A 17 2.73 -11.40 -16.32
N GLU A 18 1.90 -10.79 -17.16
CA GLU A 18 1.72 -9.34 -17.18
C GLU A 18 0.66 -8.93 -16.15
N ILE A 19 1.00 -7.96 -15.31
CA ILE A 19 0.09 -7.44 -14.30
C ILE A 19 -0.48 -6.10 -14.79
N PRO A 20 -1.82 -5.96 -14.89
CA PRO A 20 -2.45 -4.71 -15.26
C PRO A 20 -2.03 -3.56 -14.33
N PRO A 21 -1.80 -2.34 -14.84
CA PRO A 21 -1.39 -1.21 -14.01
C PRO A 21 -2.32 -0.92 -12.82
N VAL A 22 -3.64 -1.11 -12.99
CA VAL A 22 -4.62 -0.93 -11.91
C VAL A 22 -4.55 -2.03 -10.84
N GLN A 23 -4.18 -3.25 -11.22
CA GLN A 23 -3.95 -4.34 -10.27
C GLN A 23 -2.68 -4.07 -9.45
N PHE A 24 -1.60 -3.62 -10.11
CA PHE A 24 -0.38 -3.20 -9.43
C PHE A 24 -0.64 -2.03 -8.46
N ALA A 25 -1.49 -1.07 -8.83
CA ALA A 25 -1.91 0.00 -7.94
C ALA A 25 -2.66 -0.52 -6.70
N CYS A 26 -3.52 -1.55 -6.85
CA CYS A 26 -4.18 -2.19 -5.72
C CYS A 26 -3.18 -2.83 -4.76
N GLU A 27 -2.20 -3.57 -5.29
CA GLU A 27 -1.16 -4.20 -4.47
C GLU A 27 -0.34 -3.15 -3.72
N THR A 28 0.07 -2.09 -4.43
CA THR A 28 0.80 -0.96 -3.84
C THR A 28 0.02 -0.33 -2.67
N MET A 29 -1.26 -0.01 -2.87
CA MET A 29 -2.08 0.60 -1.82
C MET A 29 -2.29 -0.34 -0.64
N ARG A 30 -2.49 -1.64 -0.87
CA ARG A 30 -2.63 -2.64 0.20
C ARG A 30 -1.34 -2.80 1.02
N ASN A 31 -0.18 -2.73 0.37
CA ASN A 31 1.11 -2.76 1.07
C ASN A 31 1.30 -1.54 1.96
N VAL A 32 0.93 -0.35 1.47
CA VAL A 32 0.94 0.90 2.27
C VAL A 32 0.03 0.78 3.49
N GLU A 33 -1.21 0.31 3.30
CA GLU A 33 -2.15 0.10 4.41
C GLU A 33 -1.59 -0.88 5.45
N ASN A 34 -1.07 -2.03 5.01
CA ASN A 34 -0.53 -3.06 5.90
C ASN A 34 0.69 -2.56 6.69
N GLU A 35 1.60 -1.84 6.04
CA GLU A 35 2.78 -1.29 6.71
C GLU A 35 2.38 -0.28 7.78
N LEU A 36 1.42 0.61 7.51
CA LEU A 36 0.90 1.54 8.51
C LEU A 36 0.23 0.82 9.68
N ARG A 37 -0.61 -0.18 9.42
CA ARG A 37 -1.26 -0.97 10.50
C ARG A 37 -0.24 -1.66 11.40
N GLN A 38 0.83 -2.19 10.82
CA GLN A 38 1.94 -2.79 11.58
C GLN A 38 2.63 -1.76 12.47
N LEU A 39 2.93 -0.57 11.94
CA LEU A 39 3.54 0.51 12.71
C LEU A 39 2.63 0.98 13.85
N ILE A 40 1.34 1.17 13.59
CA ILE A 40 0.34 1.53 14.61
C ILE A 40 0.31 0.48 15.72
N THR A 41 0.25 -0.80 15.36
CA THR A 41 0.23 -1.92 16.32
C THR A 41 1.50 -1.94 17.17
N ILE A 42 2.65 -1.77 16.54
CA ILE A 42 3.94 -1.79 17.23
C ILE A 42 4.06 -0.63 18.24
N HIS A 43 3.63 0.58 17.88
CA HIS A 43 3.75 1.76 18.75
C HIS A 43 2.62 1.85 19.79
N SER A 44 1.47 1.22 19.55
CA SER A 44 0.41 1.11 20.57
C SER A 44 0.79 0.13 21.69
N LEU A 45 1.59 -0.90 21.39
CA LEU A 45 2.09 -1.87 22.36
C LEU A 45 3.31 -1.38 23.16
N ASP A 46 4.13 -0.50 22.58
CA ASP A 46 5.32 0.06 23.24
C ASP A 46 5.45 1.56 22.98
N SER A 47 4.94 2.35 23.93
CA SER A 47 4.93 3.82 23.87
C SER A 47 6.31 4.47 24.08
N LYS A 48 7.35 3.71 24.48
CA LYS A 48 8.72 4.23 24.65
C LYS A 48 9.59 3.99 23.42
N ARG A 49 9.06 3.29 22.42
CA ARG A 49 9.78 3.01 21.17
C ARG A 49 10.11 4.30 20.43
N ASN A 50 11.26 4.31 19.76
CA ASN A 50 11.66 5.45 18.93
C ASN A 50 10.59 5.77 17.88
N LEU A 51 10.04 6.98 17.92
CA LEU A 51 8.98 7.44 17.01
C LEU A 51 9.48 7.79 15.60
N ASN A 52 10.78 7.97 15.39
CA ASN A 52 11.32 8.43 14.10
C ASN A 52 10.89 7.56 12.90
N PRO A 53 10.93 6.21 12.96
CA PRO A 53 10.44 5.37 11.87
C PRO A 53 8.95 5.58 11.58
N PHE A 54 8.14 5.81 12.62
CA PHE A 54 6.71 6.06 12.46
C PHE A 54 6.46 7.43 11.82
N THR A 55 7.11 8.48 12.32
CA THR A 55 7.06 9.84 11.76
C THR A 55 7.46 9.84 10.27
N MET A 56 8.60 9.23 9.94
CA MET A 56 9.11 9.19 8.57
C MET A 56 8.16 8.48 7.62
N ARG A 57 7.50 7.41 8.08
CA ARG A 57 6.55 6.65 7.25
C ARG A 57 5.24 7.39 7.04
N LEU A 58 4.66 7.98 8.08
CA LEU A 58 3.47 8.83 7.95
C LEU A 58 3.75 10.00 7.00
N GLN A 59 4.86 10.71 7.22
CA GLN A 59 5.27 11.82 6.37
C GLN A 59 5.50 11.36 4.92
N GLY A 60 6.20 10.24 4.71
CA GLY A 60 6.45 9.71 3.38
C GLY A 60 5.19 9.32 2.61
N ILE A 61 4.16 8.81 3.28
CA ILE A 61 2.88 8.45 2.65
C ILE A 61 2.05 9.70 2.34
N ILE A 62 2.04 10.68 3.25
CA ILE A 62 1.37 11.97 3.05
C ILE A 62 2.05 12.77 1.94
N ASP A 63 3.38 12.78 1.90
CA ASP A 63 4.18 13.51 0.90
C ASP A 63 4.26 12.79 -0.45
N ALA A 64 4.28 11.45 -0.50
CA ALA A 64 4.17 10.71 -1.76
C ALA A 64 2.80 10.93 -2.43
N ASN A 65 1.77 11.25 -1.63
CA ASN A 65 0.51 11.74 -2.19
C ASN A 65 0.65 13.10 -2.91
N VAL A 66 1.71 13.87 -2.62
CA VAL A 66 2.02 15.18 -3.24
C VAL A 66 2.74 15.02 -4.59
N GLN A 67 3.53 13.97 -4.81
CA GLN A 67 4.08 13.62 -6.14
C GLN A 67 3.05 13.00 -7.11
N GLY A 68 1.76 13.06 -6.76
CA GLY A 68 0.63 12.71 -7.61
C GLY A 68 -0.31 11.69 -6.98
N GLY A 69 0.16 10.88 -6.04
CA GLY A 69 -0.69 10.16 -5.07
C GLY A 69 -1.95 9.47 -5.59
N ILE A 70 -2.98 9.50 -4.73
CA ILE A 70 -4.36 9.13 -5.04
C ILE A 70 -4.88 9.83 -6.31
N SER A 71 -4.49 11.10 -6.55
CA SER A 71 -4.94 11.87 -7.72
C SER A 71 -4.51 11.24 -9.04
N LYS A 72 -3.32 10.65 -9.12
CA LYS A 72 -2.86 9.89 -10.30
C LYS A 72 -3.72 8.66 -10.55
N TYR A 73 -4.13 7.94 -9.50
CA TYR A 73 -5.05 6.81 -9.65
C TYR A 73 -6.44 7.27 -10.11
N GLN A 74 -6.92 8.40 -9.61
CA GLN A 74 -8.20 8.97 -10.05
C GLN A 74 -8.16 9.33 -11.53
N GLN A 75 -7.10 10.01 -11.98
CA GLN A 75 -6.92 10.43 -13.37
C GLN A 75 -6.71 9.25 -14.33
N ALA A 76 -6.04 8.18 -13.87
CA ALA A 76 -5.73 7.02 -14.71
C ALA A 76 -6.87 5.98 -14.77
N PHE A 77 -7.49 5.68 -13.63
CA PHE A 77 -8.33 4.48 -13.49
C PHE A 77 -9.80 4.76 -13.17
N PHE A 78 -10.15 5.96 -12.70
CA PHE A 78 -11.53 6.27 -12.26
C PHE A 78 -12.32 7.10 -13.28
N THR A 79 -11.85 7.13 -14.53
CA THR A 79 -12.51 7.82 -15.64
C THR A 79 -13.57 6.94 -16.31
N LYS A 80 -14.53 7.57 -16.99
CA LYS A 80 -15.56 6.81 -17.75
C LYS A 80 -14.94 6.11 -18.95
N GLU A 81 -13.89 6.70 -19.51
CA GLU A 81 -13.10 6.22 -20.64
C GLU A 81 -12.39 4.92 -20.27
N PHE A 82 -11.72 4.87 -19.11
CA PHE A 82 -11.08 3.65 -18.61
C PHE A 82 -12.07 2.50 -18.46
N ALA A 83 -13.23 2.76 -17.84
CA ALA A 83 -14.26 1.74 -17.65
C ALA A 83 -14.87 1.21 -18.97
N LYS A 84 -14.82 2.00 -20.04
CA LYS A 84 -15.27 1.58 -21.38
C LYS A 84 -14.19 0.82 -22.15
N LEU A 85 -12.94 1.24 -22.04
CA LEU A 85 -11.80 0.64 -22.75
C LEU A 85 -11.32 -0.67 -22.12
N TYR A 86 -11.42 -0.78 -20.79
CA TYR A 86 -10.94 -1.93 -20.02
C TYR A 86 -12.01 -2.44 -19.05
N PRO A 87 -13.17 -2.93 -19.56
CA PRO A 87 -14.26 -3.41 -18.71
C PRO A 87 -13.85 -4.58 -17.79
N GLU A 88 -12.91 -5.43 -18.22
CA GLU A 88 -12.35 -6.54 -17.45
C GLU A 88 -11.54 -6.07 -16.23
N HIS A 89 -10.99 -4.85 -16.29
CA HIS A 89 -10.20 -4.27 -15.20
C HIS A 89 -11.02 -3.40 -14.24
N LYS A 90 -12.32 -3.25 -14.49
CA LYS A 90 -13.22 -2.42 -13.68
C LYS A 90 -13.24 -2.86 -12.21
N VAL A 91 -13.20 -4.17 -11.95
CA VAL A 91 -13.17 -4.73 -10.59
C VAL A 91 -11.94 -4.27 -9.80
N TYR A 92 -10.79 -4.14 -10.46
CA TYR A 92 -9.58 -3.64 -9.83
C TYR A 92 -9.67 -2.13 -9.57
N ALA A 93 -10.28 -1.36 -10.48
CA ALA A 93 -10.51 0.07 -10.24
C ALA A 93 -11.46 0.32 -9.05
N GLU A 94 -12.51 -0.49 -8.90
CA GLU A 94 -13.40 -0.45 -7.74
C GLU A 94 -12.67 -0.87 -6.45
N THR A 95 -11.89 -1.94 -6.51
CA THR A 95 -11.05 -2.39 -5.38
C THR A 95 -10.07 -1.31 -4.95
N LEU A 96 -9.44 -0.61 -5.90
CA LEU A 96 -8.50 0.46 -5.62
C LEU A 96 -9.17 1.63 -4.89
N LYS A 97 -10.43 1.97 -5.21
CA LYS A 97 -11.19 2.99 -4.49
C LYS A 97 -11.38 2.63 -3.02
N GLU A 98 -11.81 1.40 -2.75
CA GLU A 98 -12.00 0.92 -1.38
C GLU A 98 -10.68 0.91 -0.60
N LEU A 99 -9.60 0.47 -1.24
CA LEU A 99 -8.26 0.49 -0.65
C LEU A 99 -7.79 1.91 -0.29
N ILE A 100 -8.06 2.90 -1.15
CA ILE A 100 -7.73 4.30 -0.89
C ILE A 100 -8.51 4.84 0.32
N ILE A 101 -9.80 4.50 0.43
CA ILE A 101 -10.64 4.91 1.56
C ILE A 101 -10.12 4.28 2.86
N ASN A 102 -9.80 2.99 2.83
CA ASN A 102 -9.26 2.29 4.00
C ASN A 102 -7.89 2.81 4.41
N ALA A 103 -6.98 3.04 3.45
CA ALA A 103 -5.67 3.63 3.71
C ALA A 103 -5.79 5.01 4.36
N THR A 104 -6.72 5.86 3.89
CA THR A 104 -6.99 7.17 4.49
C THR A 104 -7.36 7.05 5.97
N ARG A 105 -8.27 6.13 6.32
CA ARG A 105 -8.66 5.88 7.72
C ARG A 105 -7.47 5.42 8.58
N VAL A 106 -6.63 4.54 8.05
CA VAL A 106 -5.43 4.06 8.77
C VAL A 106 -4.42 5.20 8.96
N ILE A 107 -4.27 6.10 7.99
CA ILE A 107 -3.42 7.29 8.14
C ILE A 107 -3.95 8.18 9.27
N GLU A 108 -5.27 8.41 9.33
CA GLU A 108 -5.90 9.20 10.41
C GLU A 108 -5.67 8.56 11.78
N GLU A 109 -5.86 7.24 11.92
CA GLU A 109 -5.55 6.49 13.14
C GLU A 109 -4.06 6.63 13.52
N GLY A 110 -3.17 6.55 12.53
CA GLY A 110 -1.74 6.68 12.72
C GLY A 110 -1.32 8.08 13.19
N LEU A 111 -1.88 9.13 12.59
CA LEU A 111 -1.67 10.51 13.00
C LEU A 111 -2.18 10.76 14.42
N TYR A 112 -3.35 10.21 14.77
CA TYR A 112 -3.89 10.32 16.12
C TYR A 112 -2.96 9.65 17.16
N LEU A 113 -2.49 8.43 16.87
CA LEU A 113 -1.55 7.73 17.75
C LEU A 113 -0.22 8.50 17.87
N HIS A 114 0.31 8.98 16.75
CA HIS A 114 1.56 9.74 16.72
C HIS A 114 1.47 11.00 17.60
N GLY A 115 0.38 11.77 17.48
CA GLY A 115 0.15 12.96 18.30
C GLY A 115 -0.10 12.68 19.79
N LYS A 116 -0.41 11.44 20.17
CA LYS A 116 -0.50 11.02 21.58
C LYS A 116 0.86 10.62 22.17
N LEU A 117 1.78 10.14 21.32
CA LEU A 117 3.08 9.63 21.73
C LEU A 117 4.19 10.70 21.68
N GLY A 118 4.05 11.69 20.80
CA GLY A 118 4.92 12.87 20.73
C GLY A 118 4.51 13.95 21.71
#